data_AF-A0A7J7FA39-F1
#
_entry.id   AF-A0A7J7FA39-F1
#
_cell.length_a   1.000
_cell.length_b   1.000
_cell.length_c   1.000
_cell.angle_alpha   90.00
_cell.angle_beta   90.00
_cell.angle_gamma   90.00
#
_symmetry.space_group_name_H-M   'P 1'
#
loop_
_entity.id
_entity.type
_entity.pdbx_description
1 polymer ?
#
loop_
_entity_poly.entity_id
_entity_poly.type
_entity_poly.pdbx_seq_one_letter_code
_entity_poly.pdbx_strand_id
1 'polypeptide(L)'
;QQLQHSTNQLAKETNELLKELGSLPLPLSTSEQRQQKLQKERLMNDFSAALNNFQAVQRRVSEKEKESIARARAGSRLSAEERQREEQLVSFDSHEEWNQMQSQEDEVAITEQDLELIKERETAIRQLEADILDVNQIFKDLAMMIHDQGDLIDSIEANVESSEVHVERATDQLQRAALYQKKSRKKICILVLVLAVIIVILVLTLYLFNK
;
A
#
# COMPACT_ATOMS: atom_id res chain seq x y z
N GLN A 1 8.43 20.65 -8.84
CA GLN A 1 8.15 19.81 -10.03
C GLN A 1 8.89 18.47 -9.98
N GLN A 2 10.21 18.42 -9.76
CA GLN A 2 10.97 17.14 -9.72
C GLN A 2 10.42 16.12 -8.71
N LEU A 3 10.07 16.54 -7.49
CA LEU A 3 9.54 15.63 -6.47
C LEU A 3 8.19 14.99 -6.87
N GLN A 4 7.29 15.77 -7.49
CA GLN A 4 6.00 15.28 -7.97
C GLN A 4 6.18 14.24 -9.08
N HIS A 5 7.05 14.54 -10.06
CA HIS A 5 7.36 13.63 -11.15
C HIS A 5 7.98 12.33 -10.64
N SER A 6 8.96 12.43 -9.74
CA SER A 6 9.58 11.27 -9.09
C SER A 6 8.56 10.45 -8.30
N THR A 7 7.62 11.09 -7.60
CA THR A 7 6.57 10.38 -6.85
C THR A 7 5.60 9.65 -7.80
N ASN A 8 5.23 10.27 -8.93
CA ASN A 8 4.39 9.64 -9.95
C ASN A 8 5.10 8.43 -10.59
N GLN A 9 6.38 8.59 -10.93
CA GLN A 9 7.20 7.51 -11.45
C GLN A 9 7.31 6.36 -10.44
N LEU A 10 7.57 6.65 -9.16
CA LEU A 10 7.61 5.65 -8.10
C LEU A 10 6.28 4.91 -7.95
N ALA A 11 5.14 5.62 -8.07
CA ALA A 11 3.81 4.99 -8.05
C ALA A 11 3.62 4.04 -9.24
N LYS A 12 4.07 4.43 -10.44
CA LYS A 12 4.04 3.56 -11.64
C LYS A 12 4.92 2.33 -11.47
N GLU A 13 6.16 2.50 -11.01
CA GLU A 13 7.09 1.40 -10.74
C GLU A 13 6.53 0.44 -9.70
N THR A 14 5.94 0.97 -8.61
CA THR A 14 5.31 0.15 -7.57
C THR A 14 4.11 -0.64 -8.12
N ASN A 15 3.31 -0.05 -9.01
CA ASN A 15 2.21 -0.73 -9.69
C ASN A 15 2.70 -1.88 -10.55
N GLU A 16 3.76 -1.68 -11.33
CA GLU A 16 4.35 -2.74 -12.17
C GLU A 16 4.96 -3.86 -11.31
N LEU A 17 5.67 -3.53 -10.23
CA LEU A 17 6.17 -4.53 -9.28
C LEU A 17 5.05 -5.34 -8.62
N LEU A 18 3.91 -4.72 -8.31
CA LEU A 18 2.75 -5.43 -7.78
C LEU A 18 2.10 -6.37 -8.82
N LYS A 19 2.07 -5.97 -10.09
CA LYS A 19 1.61 -6.83 -11.19
C LYS A 19 2.54 -8.02 -11.38
N GLU A 20 3.85 -7.79 -11.35
CA GLU A 20 4.87 -8.85 -11.41
C GLU A 20 4.74 -9.81 -10.22
N LEU A 21 4.57 -9.29 -9.00
CA LEU A 21 4.30 -10.11 -7.83
C LEU A 21 3.03 -10.97 -8.00
N GLY A 22 2.02 -10.44 -8.71
CA GLY A 22 0.80 -11.15 -9.03
C GLY A 22 0.94 -12.21 -10.12
N SER A 23 1.93 -12.12 -11.00
CA SER A 23 2.18 -13.08 -12.08
C SER A 23 3.17 -14.19 -11.71
N LEU A 24 3.81 -14.09 -10.54
CA LEU A 24 4.71 -15.12 -10.04
C LEU A 24 3.98 -16.48 -9.88
N PRO A 25 4.61 -17.59 -10.29
CA PRO A 25 4.06 -18.92 -10.07
C PRO A 25 3.81 -19.16 -8.59
N LEU A 26 2.66 -19.77 -8.26
CA LEU A 26 2.38 -20.17 -6.90
C LEU A 26 3.39 -21.26 -6.46
N PRO A 27 4.01 -21.13 -5.28
CA PRO A 27 4.93 -22.14 -4.75
C PRO A 27 4.19 -23.47 -4.53
N LEU A 28 4.89 -24.60 -4.53
CA LEU A 28 4.25 -25.91 -4.35
C LEU A 28 3.68 -26.12 -2.93
N SER A 29 4.23 -25.41 -1.93
CA SER A 29 3.76 -25.50 -0.54
C SER A 29 2.55 -24.61 -0.30
N THR A 30 1.48 -25.19 0.26
CA THR A 30 0.25 -24.46 0.64
C THR A 30 0.51 -23.38 1.70
N SER A 31 1.49 -23.58 2.59
CA SER A 31 1.87 -22.57 3.59
C SER A 31 2.55 -21.35 2.97
N GLU A 32 3.41 -21.57 1.97
CA GLU A 32 4.12 -20.52 1.24
C GLU A 32 3.14 -19.73 0.35
N GLN A 33 2.20 -20.42 -0.31
CA GLN A 33 1.13 -19.77 -1.09
C GLN A 33 0.31 -18.82 -0.22
N ARG A 34 -0.06 -19.25 0.99
CA ARG A 34 -0.77 -18.41 1.96
C ARG A 34 0.05 -17.19 2.39
N GLN A 35 1.31 -17.40 2.73
CA GLN A 35 2.18 -16.30 3.17
C GLN A 35 2.35 -15.26 2.07
N GLN A 36 2.58 -15.71 0.83
CA GLN A 36 2.71 -14.84 -0.34
C GLN A 36 1.40 -14.07 -0.59
N LYS A 37 0.24 -14.72 -0.46
CA LYS A 37 -1.08 -14.07 -0.60
C LYS A 37 -1.30 -12.99 0.47
N LEU A 38 -1.08 -13.31 1.75
CA LEU A 38 -1.22 -12.33 2.84
C LEU A 38 -0.27 -11.14 2.68
N GLN A 39 0.95 -11.39 2.21
CA GLN A 39 1.89 -10.30 1.91
C GLN A 39 1.40 -9.44 0.74
N LYS A 40 0.92 -10.06 -0.34
CA LYS A 40 0.36 -9.37 -1.50
C LYS A 40 -0.84 -8.49 -1.11
N GLU A 41 -1.79 -9.03 -0.34
CA GLU A 41 -2.96 -8.27 0.13
C GLU A 41 -2.56 -7.08 1.01
N ARG A 42 -1.62 -7.26 1.94
CA ARG A 42 -1.11 -6.17 2.77
C ARG A 42 -0.45 -5.08 1.92
N LEU A 43 0.47 -5.46 1.03
CA LEU A 43 1.15 -4.51 0.15
C LEU A 43 0.17 -3.73 -0.73
N MET A 44 -0.86 -4.40 -1.25
CA MET A 44 -1.88 -3.73 -2.06
C MET A 44 -2.73 -2.75 -1.25
N ASN A 45 -3.11 -3.10 -0.02
CA ASN A 45 -3.84 -2.21 0.88
C ASN A 45 -3.01 -1.00 1.28
N ASP A 46 -1.74 -1.21 1.64
CA ASP A 46 -0.81 -0.14 2.01
C ASP A 46 -0.56 0.80 0.82
N PHE A 47 -0.36 0.24 -0.38
CA PHE A 47 -0.19 1.01 -1.60
C PHE A 47 -1.46 1.80 -1.95
N SER A 48 -2.64 1.20 -1.81
CA SER A 48 -3.94 1.90 -1.97
C SER A 48 -4.04 3.12 -1.06
N ALA A 49 -3.68 2.96 0.22
CA ALA A 49 -3.74 4.03 1.20
C ALA A 49 -2.76 5.15 0.87
N ALA A 50 -1.52 4.81 0.50
CA ALA A 50 -0.51 5.77 0.06
C ALA A 50 -0.96 6.54 -1.20
N LEU A 51 -1.53 5.84 -2.18
CA LEU A 51 -2.00 6.43 -3.43
C LEU A 51 -3.20 7.37 -3.22
N ASN A 52 -4.12 7.02 -2.31
CA ASN A 52 -5.24 7.88 -1.92
C ASN A 52 -4.74 9.20 -1.31
N ASN A 53 -3.77 9.10 -0.39
CA ASN A 53 -3.16 10.29 0.20
C ASN A 53 -2.45 11.15 -0.85
N PHE A 54 -1.71 10.52 -1.76
CA PHE A 54 -1.02 11.23 -2.84
C PHE A 54 -2.01 11.95 -3.77
N GLN A 55 -3.08 11.29 -4.19
CA GLN A 55 -4.13 11.90 -5.02
C GLN A 55 -4.81 13.07 -4.31
N ALA A 56 -5.10 12.94 -3.01
CA ALA A 56 -5.69 14.02 -2.22
C ALA A 56 -4.76 15.25 -2.17
N VAL A 57 -3.46 15.04 -2.01
CA VAL A 57 -2.46 16.12 -2.04
C VAL A 57 -2.38 16.75 -3.45
N GLN A 58 -2.31 15.94 -4.52
CA GLN A 58 -2.30 16.44 -5.89
C GLN A 58 -3.52 17.31 -6.21
N ARG A 59 -4.72 16.90 -5.79
CA ARG A 59 -5.95 17.70 -5.99
C ARG A 59 -5.89 19.04 -5.26
N ARG A 60 -5.44 19.05 -3.99
CA ARG A 60 -5.27 20.29 -3.21
C ARG A 60 -4.27 21.24 -3.86
N VAL A 61 -3.17 20.71 -4.41
CA VAL A 61 -2.19 21.52 -5.15
C VAL A 61 -2.83 22.10 -6.40
N SER A 62 -3.55 21.30 -7.18
CA SER A 62 -4.24 21.75 -8.40
C SER A 62 -5.25 22.86 -8.11
N GLU A 63 -6.07 22.70 -7.05
CA GLU A 63 -7.04 23.71 -6.62
C GLU A 63 -6.36 25.02 -6.20
N LYS A 64 -5.28 24.95 -5.42
CA LYS A 64 -4.53 26.14 -5.00
C LYS A 64 -3.86 26.87 -6.15
N GLU A 65 -3.26 26.13 -7.10
CA GLU A 65 -2.66 26.71 -8.30
C GLU A 65 -3.72 27.39 -9.17
N LYS A 66 -4.88 26.75 -9.37
CA LYS A 66 -6.01 27.35 -10.10
C LYS A 66 -6.51 28.62 -9.43
N GLU A 67 -6.68 28.62 -8.11
CA GLU A 67 -7.08 29.80 -7.34
C GLU A 67 -6.04 30.93 -7.46
N SER A 68 -4.75 30.59 -7.40
CA SER A 68 -3.67 31.57 -7.56
C SER A 68 -3.68 32.21 -8.96
N ILE A 69 -3.89 31.44 -10.02
CA ILE A 69 -3.99 31.97 -11.38
C ILE A 69 -5.24 32.83 -11.54
N ALA A 70 -6.38 32.40 -10.98
CA ALA A 70 -7.62 33.17 -11.01
C ALA A 70 -7.45 34.54 -10.31
N ARG A 71 -6.76 34.57 -9.15
CA ARG A 71 -6.42 35.82 -8.46
C ARG A 71 -5.47 36.71 -9.26
N ALA A 72 -4.42 36.15 -9.85
CA ALA A 72 -3.48 36.91 -10.68
C ALA A 72 -4.20 37.56 -11.87
N ARG A 73 -5.11 36.83 -12.52
CA ARG A 73 -5.96 37.37 -13.59
C ARG A 73 -6.94 38.45 -13.10
N ALA A 74 -7.58 38.24 -11.95
CA ALA A 74 -8.55 39.20 -11.40
C ALA A 74 -7.88 40.51 -10.96
N GLY A 75 -6.75 40.43 -10.27
CA GLY A 75 -5.96 41.61 -9.87
C GLY A 75 -5.44 42.39 -11.09
N SER A 76 -5.02 41.68 -12.13
CA SER A 76 -4.65 42.27 -13.42
C SER A 76 -5.81 43.01 -14.10
N ARG A 77 -7.02 42.42 -14.09
CA ARG A 77 -8.22 43.05 -14.70
C ARG A 77 -8.70 44.27 -13.91
N LEU A 78 -8.71 44.21 -12.58
CA LEU A 78 -9.10 45.34 -11.72
C LEU A 78 -8.13 46.51 -11.86
N SER A 79 -6.82 46.24 -11.93
CA SER A 79 -5.80 47.26 -12.21
C SER A 79 -5.98 47.93 -13.57
N ALA A 80 -6.52 47.22 -14.57
CA ALA A 80 -6.81 47.79 -15.89
C ALA A 80 -8.08 48.66 -15.87
N GLU A 81 -9.13 48.21 -15.18
CA GLU A 81 -10.41 48.94 -15.05
C GLU A 81 -10.29 50.21 -14.20
N GLU A 82 -9.56 50.17 -13.08
CA GLU A 82 -9.31 51.35 -12.23
C GLU A 82 -8.52 52.43 -12.97
N ARG A 83 -7.55 52.03 -13.81
CA ARG A 83 -6.76 52.98 -14.61
C ARG A 83 -7.51 53.58 -15.80
N GLN A 84 -8.34 52.80 -16.49
CA GLN A 84 -9.25 53.37 -17.50
C GLN A 84 -10.16 54.44 -16.89
N ARG A 85 -10.60 54.23 -15.66
CA ARG A 85 -11.42 55.21 -14.93
C ARG A 85 -10.59 56.43 -14.53
N GLU A 86 -9.33 56.26 -14.13
CA GLU A 86 -8.41 57.35 -13.78
C GLU A 86 -8.02 58.20 -15.01
N GLU A 87 -7.67 57.58 -16.15
CA GLU A 87 -7.42 58.29 -17.43
C GLU A 87 -8.64 59.09 -17.89
N GLN A 88 -9.85 58.51 -17.76
CA GLN A 88 -11.08 59.19 -18.14
C GLN A 88 -11.39 60.38 -17.21
N LEU A 89 -11.01 60.32 -15.93
CA LEU A 89 -11.16 61.42 -14.97
C LEU A 89 -10.10 62.53 -15.17
N VAL A 90 -8.86 62.18 -15.53
CA VAL A 90 -7.79 63.15 -15.82
C VAL A 90 -8.06 63.90 -17.12
N SER A 91 -8.77 63.30 -18.09
CA SER A 91 -9.16 63.98 -19.35
C SER A 91 -10.19 65.11 -19.18
N PHE A 92 -10.90 65.18 -18.03
CA PHE A 92 -12.00 66.12 -17.84
C PHE A 92 -11.57 67.50 -17.32
N ASP A 93 -10.35 67.66 -16.79
CA ASP A 93 -9.93 68.90 -16.09
C ASP A 93 -8.81 69.71 -16.76
N SER A 94 -8.29 69.31 -17.93
CA SER A 94 -7.22 70.10 -18.59
C SER A 94 -7.35 70.08 -20.10
N HIS A 95 -8.11 71.05 -20.63
CA HIS A 95 -8.39 71.16 -22.07
C HIS A 95 -7.35 71.92 -22.90
N GLU A 96 -6.23 72.43 -22.37
CA GLU A 96 -5.43 73.37 -23.20
C GLU A 96 -3.90 73.17 -23.36
N GLU A 97 -3.19 72.21 -22.74
CA GLU A 97 -1.71 72.27 -22.89
C GLU A 97 -0.87 70.98 -22.86
N TRP A 98 -1.44 69.79 -23.13
CA TRP A 98 -0.68 68.52 -22.97
C TRP A 98 -0.28 67.79 -24.26
N ASN A 99 -0.15 68.51 -25.38
CA ASN A 99 0.11 67.90 -26.69
C ASN A 99 1.61 67.58 -26.98
N GLN A 100 2.49 67.53 -25.97
CA GLN A 100 3.94 67.38 -26.22
C GLN A 100 4.70 66.39 -25.32
N MET A 101 4.03 65.58 -24.51
CA MET A 101 4.73 64.59 -23.66
C MET A 101 4.04 63.22 -23.69
N GLN A 102 3.56 62.82 -24.86
CA GLN A 102 2.95 61.50 -25.08
C GLN A 102 3.95 60.48 -25.68
N SER A 103 5.25 60.70 -25.47
CA SER A 103 6.33 59.83 -25.97
C SER A 103 7.11 59.16 -24.84
N GLN A 104 6.47 58.86 -23.72
CA GLN A 104 7.07 58.03 -22.68
C GLN A 104 6.05 56.97 -22.30
N GLU A 105 6.17 55.85 -23.01
CA GLU A 105 5.96 54.48 -22.54
C GLU A 105 5.88 54.36 -21.01
N ASP A 106 4.70 54.61 -20.43
CA ASP A 106 4.31 53.97 -19.17
C ASP A 106 3.42 52.77 -19.53
N GLU A 107 4.06 51.84 -20.24
CA GLU A 107 3.59 50.49 -20.51
C GLU A 107 3.54 49.72 -19.18
N VAL A 108 2.47 49.95 -18.43
CA VAL A 108 2.01 49.02 -17.39
C VAL A 108 0.67 48.45 -17.84
N ALA A 109 0.64 48.04 -19.11
CA ALA A 109 -0.08 46.84 -19.51
C ALA A 109 0.45 45.67 -18.68
N ILE A 110 -0.29 44.57 -18.60
CA ILE A 110 0.24 43.32 -18.04
C ILE A 110 1.63 43.11 -18.66
N THR A 111 2.69 43.18 -17.86
CA THR A 111 4.05 43.06 -18.40
C THR A 111 4.09 41.73 -19.15
N GLU A 112 4.73 41.66 -20.32
CA GLU A 112 4.83 40.41 -21.08
C GLU A 112 5.28 39.23 -20.19
N GLN A 113 6.11 39.53 -19.18
CA GLN A 113 6.52 38.65 -18.08
C GLN A 113 5.38 38.08 -17.23
N ASP A 114 4.35 38.86 -16.86
CA ASP A 114 3.22 38.38 -16.05
C ASP A 114 2.33 37.42 -16.84
N LEU A 115 2.12 37.69 -18.13
CA LEU A 115 1.40 36.78 -19.03
C LEU A 115 2.18 35.48 -19.24
N GLU A 116 3.50 35.58 -19.39
CA GLU A 116 4.38 34.41 -19.52
C GLU A 116 4.35 33.55 -18.26
N LEU A 117 4.40 34.17 -17.08
CA LEU A 117 4.33 33.48 -15.79
C LEU A 117 2.97 32.80 -15.56
N ILE A 118 1.86 33.44 -15.96
CA ILE A 118 0.53 32.80 -15.94
C ILE A 118 0.50 31.58 -16.87
N LYS A 119 1.04 31.70 -18.08
CA LYS A 119 1.08 30.62 -19.08
C LYS A 119 1.93 29.44 -18.61
N GLU A 120 3.07 29.71 -17.98
CA GLU A 120 3.92 28.67 -17.37
C GLU A 120 3.14 27.91 -16.28
N ARG A 121 2.44 28.62 -15.39
CA ARG A 121 1.62 28.00 -14.35
C ARG A 121 0.46 27.19 -14.92
N GLU A 122 -0.22 27.67 -15.96
CA GLU A 122 -1.28 26.88 -16.62
C GLU A 122 -0.73 25.58 -17.23
N THR A 123 0.48 25.63 -17.79
CA THR A 123 1.16 24.45 -18.31
C THR A 123 1.48 23.46 -17.19
N ALA A 124 1.96 23.95 -16.05
CA ALA A 124 2.20 23.13 -14.86
C ALA A 124 0.91 22.49 -14.31
N ILE A 125 -0.22 23.20 -14.31
CA ILE A 125 -1.53 22.65 -13.92
C ILE A 125 -1.96 21.53 -14.87
N ARG A 126 -1.82 21.73 -16.19
CA ARG A 126 -2.15 20.67 -17.17
C ARG A 126 -1.33 19.41 -16.95
N GLN A 127 -0.04 19.56 -16.64
CA GLN A 127 0.81 18.43 -16.29
C GLN A 127 0.33 17.73 -15.01
N LEU A 128 -0.03 18.49 -13.98
CA LEU A 128 -0.58 17.94 -12.74
C LEU A 128 -1.92 17.20 -12.97
N GLU A 129 -2.78 17.70 -13.86
CA GLU A 129 -4.01 17.02 -14.24
C GLU A 129 -3.74 15.70 -14.97
N ALA A 130 -2.76 15.67 -15.88
CA ALA A 130 -2.31 14.43 -16.52
C ALA A 130 -1.77 13.42 -15.49
N ASP A 131 -0.94 13.88 -14.55
CA ASP A 131 -0.42 13.04 -13.48
C ASP A 131 -1.53 12.43 -12.61
N ILE A 132 -2.64 13.17 -12.37
CA ILE A 132 -3.81 12.66 -11.63
C ILE A 132 -4.53 11.57 -12.43
N LEU A 133 -4.61 11.69 -13.76
CA LEU A 133 -5.20 10.65 -14.61
C LEU A 133 -4.36 9.37 -14.58
N ASP A 134 -3.03 9.49 -14.59
CA ASP A 134 -2.12 8.35 -14.46
C ASP A 134 -2.33 7.61 -13.13
N VAL A 135 -2.46 8.35 -12.02
CA VAL A 135 -2.78 7.78 -10.70
C VAL A 135 -4.13 7.06 -10.70
N ASN A 136 -5.13 7.61 -11.41
CA ASN A 136 -6.44 6.96 -11.56
C ASN A 136 -6.33 5.63 -12.32
N GLN A 137 -5.46 5.55 -13.33
CA GLN A 137 -5.21 4.29 -14.02
C GLN A 137 -4.60 3.24 -13.07
N ILE A 138 -3.65 3.63 -12.23
CA ILE A 138 -3.08 2.74 -11.19
C ILE A 138 -4.17 2.25 -10.24
N PHE A 139 -5.12 3.11 -9.84
CA PHE A 139 -6.25 2.69 -9.00
C PHE A 139 -7.13 1.62 -9.65
N LYS A 140 -7.38 1.72 -10.96
CA LYS A 140 -8.15 0.72 -11.69
C LYS A 140 -7.41 -0.62 -11.75
N ASP A 141 -6.11 -0.57 -12.01
CA ASP A 141 -5.25 -1.76 -12.00
C ASP A 141 -5.28 -2.42 -10.62
N LEU A 142 -5.17 -1.63 -9.54
CA LEU A 142 -5.25 -2.13 -8.17
C LEU A 142 -6.61 -2.77 -7.86
N ALA A 143 -7.71 -2.12 -8.26
CA ALA A 143 -9.06 -2.64 -8.05
C ALA A 143 -9.26 -4.00 -8.74
N MET A 144 -8.74 -4.16 -9.95
CA MET A 144 -8.74 -5.44 -10.68
C MET A 144 -7.93 -6.50 -9.92
N MET A 145 -6.71 -6.18 -9.49
CA MET A 145 -5.88 -7.11 -8.73
C MET A 145 -6.50 -7.53 -7.39
N ILE A 146 -7.29 -6.66 -6.73
CA ILE A 146 -8.00 -6.98 -5.48
C ILE A 146 -9.18 -7.91 -5.77
N HIS A 147 -9.97 -7.59 -6.81
CA HIS A 147 -11.14 -8.37 -7.19
C HIS A 147 -10.78 -9.82 -7.57
N ASP A 148 -9.68 -10.01 -8.30
CA ASP A 148 -9.24 -11.34 -8.76
C ASP A 148 -8.70 -12.25 -7.63
N GLN A 149 -8.62 -11.78 -6.38
CA GLN A 149 -8.15 -12.58 -5.23
C GLN A 149 -9.23 -13.43 -4.53
N GLY A 150 -10.49 -13.34 -4.95
CA GLY A 150 -11.68 -13.89 -4.28
C GLY A 150 -11.76 -15.42 -4.15
N ASP A 151 -11.32 -16.20 -5.14
CA ASP A 151 -11.67 -17.63 -5.20
C ASP A 151 -10.70 -18.58 -4.46
N LEU A 152 -9.49 -18.12 -4.08
CA LEU A 152 -8.48 -18.92 -3.36
C LEU A 152 -8.45 -18.60 -1.85
N ILE A 153 -9.35 -17.78 -1.32
CA ILE A 153 -9.41 -17.44 0.12
C ILE A 153 -10.00 -18.61 0.92
N ASP A 154 -11.12 -19.16 0.45
CA ASP A 154 -11.87 -20.23 1.14
C ASP A 154 -11.03 -21.51 1.36
N SER A 155 -10.19 -21.88 0.39
CA SER A 155 -9.39 -23.11 0.46
C SER A 155 -8.19 -23.01 1.40
N ILE A 156 -7.69 -21.80 1.65
CA ILE A 156 -6.55 -21.54 2.53
C ILE A 156 -7.01 -21.47 3.99
N GLU A 157 -8.15 -20.82 4.27
CA GLU A 157 -8.73 -20.73 5.61
C GLU A 157 -9.14 -22.11 6.16
N ALA A 158 -9.71 -22.97 5.30
CA ALA A 158 -10.01 -24.37 5.63
C ALA A 158 -8.77 -25.20 6.05
N ASN A 159 -7.58 -24.86 5.55
CA ASN A 159 -6.34 -25.58 5.87
C ASN A 159 -5.70 -25.14 7.20
N VAL A 160 -6.08 -23.96 7.72
CA VAL A 160 -5.67 -23.44 9.04
C VAL A 160 -6.36 -24.21 10.16
N GLU A 161 -7.67 -24.41 10.01
CA GLU A 161 -8.46 -25.26 10.90
C GLU A 161 -7.83 -26.66 10.95
N SER A 162 -7.42 -27.21 9.80
CA SER A 162 -6.74 -28.51 9.75
C SER A 162 -5.38 -28.53 10.48
N SER A 163 -4.54 -27.51 10.29
CA SER A 163 -3.18 -27.48 10.85
C SER A 163 -3.15 -27.23 12.37
N GLU A 164 -4.00 -26.35 12.90
CA GLU A 164 -4.17 -26.15 14.34
C GLU A 164 -4.69 -27.43 15.01
N VAL A 165 -5.67 -28.07 14.38
CA VAL A 165 -6.23 -29.36 14.83
C VAL A 165 -5.19 -30.49 14.80
N HIS A 166 -4.25 -30.48 13.86
CA HIS A 166 -3.17 -31.48 13.80
C HIS A 166 -2.15 -31.32 14.94
N VAL A 167 -1.83 -30.09 15.35
CA VAL A 167 -0.92 -29.84 16.49
C VAL A 167 -1.56 -30.24 17.81
N GLU A 168 -2.84 -29.90 18.02
CA GLU A 168 -3.58 -30.31 19.22
C GLU A 168 -3.72 -31.84 19.33
N ARG A 169 -3.97 -32.53 18.22
CA ARG A 169 -4.00 -34.00 18.20
C ARG A 169 -2.63 -34.62 18.45
N ALA A 170 -1.56 -34.02 17.93
CA ALA A 170 -0.21 -34.49 18.16
C ALA A 170 0.22 -34.36 19.63
N THR A 171 -0.17 -33.27 20.31
CA THR A 171 0.10 -33.10 21.74
C THR A 171 -0.68 -34.10 22.60
N ASP A 172 -1.96 -34.37 22.30
CA ASP A 172 -2.74 -35.41 23.00
C ASP A 172 -2.13 -36.81 22.80
N GLN A 173 -1.71 -37.14 21.57
CA GLN A 173 -1.05 -38.42 21.29
C GLN A 173 0.29 -38.56 22.04
N LEU A 174 1.11 -37.51 22.11
CA LEU A 174 2.36 -37.50 22.88
C LEU A 174 2.10 -37.67 24.39
N GLN A 175 1.07 -37.00 24.91
CA GLN A 175 0.69 -37.13 26.32
C GLN A 175 0.19 -38.55 26.64
N ARG A 176 -0.65 -39.12 25.79
CA ARG A 176 -1.10 -40.52 25.92
C ARG A 176 0.08 -41.49 25.84
N ALA A 177 0.99 -41.31 24.88
CA ALA A 177 2.18 -42.14 24.74
C ALA A 177 3.06 -42.10 26.00
N ALA A 178 3.27 -40.92 26.60
CA ALA A 178 4.01 -40.78 27.86
C ALA A 178 3.31 -41.51 29.03
N LEU A 179 1.99 -41.43 29.13
CA LEU A 179 1.20 -42.16 30.13
C LEU A 179 1.29 -43.68 29.94
N TYR A 180 1.19 -44.16 28.70
CA TYR A 180 1.34 -45.58 28.38
C TYR A 180 2.75 -46.08 28.71
N GLN A 181 3.80 -45.31 28.38
CA GLN A 181 5.18 -45.67 28.69
C GLN A 181 5.40 -45.79 30.21
N LYS A 182 4.85 -44.86 31.01
CA LYS A 182 4.94 -44.91 32.49
C LYS A 182 4.22 -46.14 33.07
N LYS A 183 3.05 -46.50 32.53
CA LYS A 183 2.30 -47.69 32.97
C LYS A 183 2.99 -49.00 32.54
N SER A 184 3.58 -49.03 31.34
CA SER A 184 4.27 -50.21 30.80
C SER A 184 5.50 -50.60 31.63
N ARG A 185 6.28 -49.63 32.10
CA ARG A 185 7.46 -49.88 32.97
C ARG A 185 7.11 -50.68 34.24
N LYS A 186 5.97 -50.37 34.88
CA LYS A 186 5.49 -51.12 36.05
C LYS A 186 5.12 -52.56 35.71
N LYS A 187 4.46 -52.77 34.56
CA LYS A 187 4.08 -54.10 34.08
C LYS A 187 5.30 -54.95 33.72
N ILE A 188 6.31 -54.34 33.07
CA ILE A 188 7.57 -55.01 32.75
C ILE A 188 8.29 -55.46 34.04
N CYS A 189 8.37 -54.60 35.06
CA CYS A 189 8.99 -54.96 36.34
C CYS A 189 8.28 -56.15 37.03
N ILE A 190 6.94 -56.15 37.03
CA ILE A 190 6.14 -57.27 37.58
C ILE A 190 6.41 -58.55 36.79
N LEU A 191 6.44 -58.49 35.45
CA LEU A 191 6.70 -59.65 34.59
C LEU A 191 8.09 -60.24 34.86
N VAL A 192 9.12 -59.39 34.97
CA VAL A 192 10.49 -59.82 35.31
C VAL A 192 10.55 -60.50 36.68
N LEU A 193 9.85 -59.98 37.69
CA LEU A 193 9.80 -60.58 39.03
C LEU A 193 9.15 -61.97 39.00
N VAL A 194 8.01 -62.10 38.29
CA VAL A 194 7.32 -63.39 38.13
C VAL A 194 8.23 -64.41 37.43
N LEU A 195 8.92 -64.03 36.36
CA LEU A 195 9.87 -64.93 35.68
C LEU A 195 11.02 -65.35 36.59
N ALA A 196 11.57 -64.43 37.39
CA ALA A 196 12.63 -64.76 38.35
C ALA A 196 12.17 -65.80 39.38
N VAL A 197 10.95 -65.66 39.92
CA VAL A 197 10.37 -66.63 40.86
C VAL A 197 10.20 -68.00 40.21
N ILE A 198 9.71 -68.07 38.97
CA ILE A 198 9.57 -69.33 38.23
C ILE A 198 10.94 -70.01 38.06
N ILE A 199 11.98 -69.26 37.69
CA ILE A 199 13.34 -69.78 37.55
C ILE A 199 13.85 -70.36 38.89
N VAL A 200 13.64 -69.65 40.00
CA VAL A 200 14.06 -70.13 41.33
C VAL A 200 13.35 -71.43 41.69
N ILE A 201 12.04 -71.53 41.45
CA ILE A 201 11.27 -72.76 41.71
C ILE A 201 11.81 -73.92 40.87
N LEU A 202 12.05 -73.70 39.57
CA LEU A 202 12.60 -74.73 38.68
C LEU A 202 13.96 -75.22 39.18
N VAL A 203 14.86 -74.31 39.54
CA VAL A 203 16.18 -74.66 40.08
C VAL A 203 16.05 -75.46 41.38
N LEU A 204 15.16 -75.06 42.29
CA LEU A 204 14.92 -75.80 43.54
C LEU A 204 14.37 -77.20 43.30
N THR A 205 13.41 -77.36 42.38
CA THR A 205 12.85 -78.67 42.03
C THR A 205 13.90 -79.59 41.42
N LEU A 206 14.75 -79.08 40.52
CA LEU A 206 15.85 -79.84 39.92
C LEU A 206 16.91 -80.21 40.97
N TYR A 207 17.24 -79.29 41.89
CA TYR A 207 18.19 -79.55 42.97
C TYR A 207 17.68 -80.62 43.94
N LEU A 208 16.41 -80.55 44.35
CA LEU A 208 15.78 -81.55 45.22
C LEU A 208 15.61 -82.91 44.54
N PHE A 209 15.41 -82.94 43.22
CA PHE A 209 15.32 -84.19 42.47
C PHE A 209 16.69 -84.87 42.29
N ASN A 210 17.76 -84.08 42.21
CA ASN A 210 19.11 -84.57 41.99
C ASN A 210 19.88 -84.87 43.30
N LYS A 211 19.25 -84.65 44.46
CA LYS A 211 19.78 -84.95 45.79
C LYS A 211 19.06 -86.16 46.38
#